data_AF-A0A151UI93-F1
#
_entry.id   AF-A0A151UI93-F1
#
_cell.length_a   1.000
_cell.length_b   1.000
_cell.length_c   1.000
_cell.angle_alpha   90.00
_cell.angle_beta   90.00
_cell.angle_gamma   90.00
#
_symmetry.space_group_name_H-M   'P 1'
#
loop_
_entity.id
_entity.type
_entity.pdbx_description
1 polymer ?
#
loop_
_entity_poly.entity_id
_entity_poly.type
_entity_poly.pdbx_seq_one_letter_code
_entity_poly.pdbx_strand_id
1 'polypeptide(L)'
;CVNRTPRHIYAQVISADGGKVLAQASTLDATLRAGTTGNVEAATKVGALIAERAKAAGVTKVAFDRSGFKYHGRIKALADAARENGLEF
;
A
#
# COMPACT_ATOMS: atom_id res chain seq x y z
N CYS A 1 -4.51 -4.04 4.52
CA CYS A 1 -4.76 -2.88 5.41
C CYS A 1 -3.76 -1.76 5.12
N VAL A 2 -4.16 -0.51 5.41
CA VAL A 2 -3.33 0.68 5.19
C VAL A 2 -3.14 1.41 6.51
N ASN A 3 -1.89 1.66 6.90
CA ASN A 3 -1.58 2.47 8.08
C ASN A 3 -0.86 3.75 7.68
N ARG A 4 -1.39 4.89 8.13
CA ARG A 4 -0.86 6.22 7.84
C ARG A 4 -0.49 6.93 9.13
N THR A 5 0.79 7.21 9.28
CA THR A 5 1.33 8.14 10.30
C THR A 5 1.66 9.48 9.65
N PRO A 6 1.96 10.54 10.44
CA PRO A 6 2.35 11.83 9.89
C PRO A 6 3.56 11.74 8.94
N ARG A 7 4.55 10.92 9.32
CA ARG A 7 5.85 10.79 8.64
C ARG A 7 5.93 9.61 7.67
N HIS A 8 5.21 8.52 7.91
CA HIS A 8 5.31 7.29 7.13
C HIS A 8 3.95 6.71 6.76
N ILE A 9 3.93 5.98 5.65
CA ILE A 9 2.78 5.20 5.20
C ILE A 9 3.21 3.75 4.97
N TYR A 10 2.31 2.84 5.33
CA TYR A 10 2.50 1.40 5.30
C TYR A 10 1.29 0.76 4.64
N ALA A 11 1.54 -0.22 3.78
CA ALA A 11 0.53 -1.06 3.16
C ALA A 11 0.90 -2.53 3.36
N GLN A 12 -0.09 -3.33 3.74
CA GLN A 12 0.08 -4.77 3.91
C GLN A 12 -1.09 -5.51 3.25
N VAL A 13 -0.76 -6.58 2.55
CA VAL A 13 -1.70 -7.58 2.05
C VAL A 13 -1.63 -8.76 2.99
N ILE A 14 -2.74 -9.06 3.62
CA ILE A 14 -2.88 -10.11 4.63
C ILE A 14 -3.76 -11.21 4.02
N SER A 15 -3.50 -12.47 4.37
CA SER A 15 -4.36 -13.59 3.99
C SER A 15 -5.78 -13.43 4.55
N ALA A 16 -6.76 -14.06 3.91
CA ALA A 16 -8.15 -14.03 4.39
C ALA A 16 -8.29 -14.52 5.85
N ASP A 17 -7.46 -15.48 6.25
CA ASP A 17 -7.42 -16.04 7.61
C ASP A 17 -6.75 -15.10 8.63
N GLY A 18 -6.23 -13.94 8.22
CA GLY A 18 -5.57 -12.96 9.09
C GLY A 18 -4.20 -13.38 9.64
N GLY A 19 -3.79 -14.64 9.45
CA GLY A 19 -2.60 -15.20 10.07
C GLY A 19 -1.27 -14.95 9.36
N LYS A 20 -1.28 -14.49 8.10
CA LYS A 20 -0.04 -14.30 7.30
C LYS A 20 -0.07 -13.02 6.48
N VAL A 21 1.06 -12.31 6.44
CA VAL A 21 1.29 -11.20 5.53
C VAL A 21 1.87 -11.74 4.24
N LEU A 22 1.13 -11.60 3.13
CA LEU A 22 1.52 -12.07 1.81
C LEU A 22 2.44 -11.09 1.09
N ALA A 23 2.18 -9.79 1.27
CA ALA A 23 3.01 -8.72 0.75
C ALA A 23 2.96 -7.52 1.69
N GLN A 24 4.05 -6.77 1.77
CA GLN A 24 4.12 -5.53 2.52
C GLN A 24 4.92 -4.50 1.75
N ALA A 25 4.61 -3.22 1.92
CA ALA A 25 5.35 -2.10 1.35
C ALA A 25 5.26 -0.91 2.31
N SER A 26 6.34 -0.16 2.43
CA SER A 26 6.36 1.03 3.28
C SER A 26 7.34 2.05 2.79
N THR A 27 7.23 3.29 3.27
CA THR A 27 8.23 4.32 2.99
C THR A 27 9.56 4.10 3.73
N LEU A 28 9.66 3.06 4.57
CA LEU A 28 10.92 2.62 5.17
C LEU A 28 11.69 1.61 4.31
N ASP A 29 11.11 1.13 3.20
CA ASP A 29 11.84 0.30 2.24
C ASP A 29 13.08 1.03 1.71
N ALA A 30 14.17 0.29 1.51
CA ALA A 30 15.44 0.87 1.08
C ALA A 30 15.32 1.63 -0.26
N THR A 31 14.40 1.21 -1.12
CA THR A 31 14.10 1.84 -2.42
C THR A 31 13.35 3.17 -2.30
N LEU A 32 12.66 3.41 -1.17
CA LEU A 32 11.78 4.56 -0.94
C LEU A 32 12.27 5.52 0.15
N ARG A 33 13.33 5.12 0.87
CA ARG A 33 13.87 5.83 2.04
C ARG A 33 14.56 7.15 1.71
N ALA A 34 14.95 7.38 0.46
CA ALA A 34 15.81 8.48 0.05
C ALA A 34 15.10 9.85 -0.11
N GLY A 35 13.82 9.99 0.26
CA GLY A 35 13.06 11.23 0.05
C GLY A 35 11.95 11.50 1.07
N THR A 36 11.04 12.41 0.72
CA THR A 36 9.91 12.82 1.57
C THR A 36 8.93 11.67 1.77
N THR A 37 8.92 11.04 2.95
CA THR A 37 8.18 9.80 3.22
C THR A 37 6.69 9.98 3.54
N GLY A 38 6.24 11.22 3.70
CA GLY A 38 4.91 11.57 4.20
C GLY A 38 4.11 12.44 3.24
N ASN A 39 4.28 12.32 1.92
CA ASN A 39 3.50 13.08 0.94
C ASN A 39 2.66 12.15 0.05
N VAL A 40 1.90 12.74 -0.88
CA VAL A 40 1.05 12.01 -1.82
C VAL A 40 1.89 11.16 -2.77
N GLU A 41 3.03 11.67 -3.23
CA GLU A 41 3.97 10.95 -4.10
C GLU A 41 4.57 9.69 -3.43
N ALA A 42 4.88 9.76 -2.14
CA ALA A 42 5.33 8.58 -1.41
C ALA A 42 4.22 7.53 -1.30
N ALA A 43 2.97 7.98 -1.14
CA ALA A 43 1.82 7.09 -1.09
C ALA A 43 1.56 6.40 -2.43
N THR A 44 1.71 7.09 -3.56
CA THR A 44 1.59 6.49 -4.90
C THR A 44 2.69 5.46 -5.13
N LYS A 45 3.94 5.78 -4.79
CA LYS A 45 5.05 4.81 -4.91
C LYS A 45 4.86 3.57 -4.05
N VAL A 46 4.37 3.71 -2.81
CA VAL A 46 4.04 2.57 -1.94
C VAL A 46 2.89 1.75 -2.54
N GLY A 47 1.89 2.39 -3.13
CA GLY A 47 0.78 1.73 -3.83
C GLY A 47 1.24 0.91 -5.04
N ALA A 48 2.16 1.44 -5.85
CA ALA A 48 2.74 0.69 -6.96
C ALA A 48 3.55 -0.52 -6.47
N LEU A 49 4.40 -0.31 -5.46
CA LEU A 49 5.30 -1.34 -4.96
C LEU A 49 4.56 -2.48 -4.24
N ILE A 50 3.45 -2.20 -3.55
CA ILE A 50 2.61 -3.26 -2.97
C ILE A 50 1.90 -4.07 -4.06
N ALA A 51 1.48 -3.44 -5.16
CA ALA A 51 0.84 -4.13 -6.27
C ALA A 51 1.77 -5.09 -6.98
N GLU A 52 3.01 -4.66 -7.26
CA GLU A 52 4.05 -5.53 -7.82
C GLU A 52 4.33 -6.73 -6.91
N ARG A 53 4.51 -6.48 -5.60
CA ARG A 53 4.75 -7.56 -4.62
C ARG A 53 3.55 -8.50 -4.49
N ALA A 54 2.32 -7.97 -4.51
CA ALA A 54 1.11 -8.79 -4.45
C ALA A 54 0.95 -9.65 -5.70
N LYS A 55 1.21 -9.10 -6.89
CA LYS A 55 1.23 -9.86 -8.14
C LYS A 55 2.29 -10.95 -8.15
N ALA A 56 3.50 -10.66 -7.65
CA ALA A 56 4.56 -11.67 -7.50
C ALA A 56 4.16 -12.80 -6.54
N ALA A 57 3.34 -12.48 -5.53
CA ALA A 57 2.74 -13.46 -4.62
C ALA A 57 1.50 -14.18 -5.19
N GLY A 58 1.10 -13.89 -6.43
CA GLY A 58 -0.08 -14.48 -7.08
C GLY A 58 -1.43 -13.91 -6.61
N VAL A 59 -1.43 -12.76 -5.94
CA VAL A 59 -2.63 -12.12 -5.40
C VAL A 59 -3.07 -10.98 -6.33
N THR A 60 -4.20 -11.16 -7.00
CA THR A 60 -4.80 -10.16 -7.90
C THR A 60 -5.99 -9.45 -7.28
N LYS A 61 -6.86 -10.20 -6.58
CA LYS A 61 -8.03 -9.67 -5.89
C LYS A 61 -7.74 -9.44 -4.42
N VAL A 62 -7.97 -8.23 -3.95
CA VAL A 62 -7.83 -7.86 -2.53
C VAL A 62 -9.03 -7.03 -2.08
N ALA A 63 -9.19 -6.88 -0.78
CA ALA A 63 -10.13 -5.91 -0.21
C ALA A 63 -9.34 -4.71 0.32
N PHE A 64 -9.73 -3.50 -0.09
CA PHE A 64 -9.07 -2.29 0.40
C PHE A 64 -9.58 -1.92 1.80
N ASP A 65 -8.78 -2.27 2.80
CA ASP A 65 -9.01 -1.83 4.17
C ASP A 65 -8.31 -0.48 4.43
N ARG A 66 -9.15 0.54 4.65
CA ARG A 66 -8.76 1.93 5.00
C ARG A 66 -8.45 2.15 6.48
N SER A 67 -8.60 1.13 7.33
CA SER A 67 -8.20 1.10 8.75
C SER A 67 -8.62 2.34 9.55
N GLY A 68 -9.84 2.83 9.33
CA GLY A 68 -10.44 3.96 10.04
C GLY A 68 -10.09 5.35 9.50
N PHE A 69 -9.24 5.47 8.49
CA PHE A 69 -8.91 6.75 7.88
C PHE A 69 -9.90 7.15 6.77
N LYS A 70 -10.08 8.47 6.57
CA LYS A 70 -10.89 9.01 5.46
C LYS A 70 -10.25 8.66 4.12
N TYR A 71 -11.06 8.20 3.17
CA TYR A 71 -10.62 7.96 1.79
C TYR A 71 -10.38 9.30 1.07
N HIS A 72 -9.22 9.89 1.32
CA HIS A 72 -8.84 11.18 0.78
C HIS A 72 -7.31 11.35 0.81
N GLY A 73 -6.79 12.26 -0.02
CA GLY A 73 -5.37 12.61 -0.10
C GLY A 73 -4.49 11.39 -0.31
N ARG A 74 -3.57 11.15 0.64
CA ARG A 74 -2.58 10.05 0.57
C ARG A 74 -3.21 8.66 0.44
N ILE A 75 -4.37 8.42 1.05
CA ILE A 75 -5.01 7.09 1.05
C ILE A 75 -5.65 6.81 -0.30
N LYS A 76 -6.30 7.83 -0.87
CA LYS A 76 -6.83 7.75 -2.23
C LYS A 76 -5.69 7.52 -3.22
N ALA A 77 -4.60 8.29 -3.11
CA ALA A 77 -3.45 8.14 -4.01
C ALA A 77 -2.77 6.77 -3.93
N LEU A 78 -2.67 6.17 -2.74
CA LEU A 78 -2.17 4.81 -2.58
C LEU A 78 -3.11 3.79 -3.25
N ALA A 79 -4.42 3.94 -3.07
CA ALA A 79 -5.41 3.06 -3.66
C ALA A 79 -5.43 3.16 -5.19
N ASP A 80 -5.42 4.38 -5.73
CA ASP A 80 -5.41 4.62 -7.17
C ASP A 80 -4.14 4.03 -7.81
N ALA A 81 -2.96 4.25 -7.20
CA ALA A 81 -1.70 3.67 -7.68
C ALA A 81 -1.68 2.14 -7.61
N ALA A 82 -2.27 1.54 -6.57
CA ALA A 82 -2.37 0.08 -6.47
C ALA A 82 -3.29 -0.50 -7.56
N ARG A 83 -4.40 0.18 -7.89
CA ARG A 83 -5.29 -0.20 -9.00
C ARG A 83 -4.62 -0.08 -10.36
N GLU A 84 -3.92 1.02 -10.63
CA GLU A 84 -3.18 1.21 -11.88
C GLU A 84 -2.13 0.13 -12.10
N ASN A 85 -1.51 -0.33 -11.01
CA ASN A 85 -0.55 -1.43 -11.04
C ASN A 85 -1.23 -2.82 -10.99
N GLY A 86 -2.54 -2.91 -11.24
CA GLY A 86 -3.28 -4.13 -11.54
C GLY A 86 -3.69 -4.98 -10.34
N LEU A 87 -3.81 -4.38 -9.15
CA LEU A 87 -4.62 -4.97 -8.08
C LEU A 87 -6.11 -4.65 -8.33
N GLU A 88 -6.96 -5.66 -8.22
CA GLU A 88 -8.41 -5.52 -8.33
C GLU A 88 -9.04 -5.42 -6.94
N PHE A 89 -9.63 -4.26 -6.62
CA PHE A 89 -10.37 -3.97 -5.39
C PHE A 89 -11.23 -2.72 -5.49
#